data_AF-A0AAV8ZL32-F1
#
_entry.id   AF-A0AAV8ZL32-F1
#
_cell.length_a   1.000
_cell.length_b   1.000
_cell.length_c   1.000
_cell.angle_alpha   90.00
_cell.angle_beta   90.00
_cell.angle_gamma   90.00
#
_symmetry.space_group_name_H-M   'P 1'
#
loop_
_entity.id
_entity.type
_entity.pdbx_description
1 polymer ?
#
loop_
_entity_poly.entity_id
_entity_poly.type
_entity_poly.pdbx_seq_one_letter_code
_entity_poly.pdbx_strand_id
1 'polypeptide(L)'
;MKCSECSKNPVKYTVSTLGNYSLDMEYFESEVIKVTNEVLRITLDDNIRKICEGDLNITGETLHFFAQNRGIEEIEAGAFANQMIKFKLELNDNSLSRIYKGTFKSMPLNELNLSFNKITTIEPGALENLPNLYLLHLNNNKIKKFYPNSLVNTPDMLIFDMAYNCMEVLEKNHFSFMTKKEESRD
;
A
#
# COMPACT_ATOMS: atom_id res chain seq x y z
N MET A 1 18.06 -1.02 12.25
CA MET A 1 17.45 0.07 13.04
C MET A 1 16.13 -0.46 13.54
N LYS A 2 15.94 -0.63 14.85
CA LYS A 2 14.65 -1.08 15.38
C LYS A 2 13.65 0.06 15.17
N CYS A 3 12.51 -0.29 14.58
CA CYS A 3 11.29 0.50 14.52
C CYS A 3 11.01 1.20 15.86
N SER A 4 10.57 2.47 15.84
CA SER A 4 10.02 3.14 17.03
C SER A 4 8.87 2.32 17.61
N GLU A 5 8.70 2.37 18.94
CA GLU A 5 7.70 1.57 19.65
C GLU A 5 6.28 1.86 19.14
N CYS A 6 5.57 0.79 18.80
CA CYS A 6 4.16 0.86 18.44
C CYS A 6 3.33 1.29 19.66
N SER A 7 2.45 2.25 19.43
CA SER A 7 1.50 2.70 20.46
C SER A 7 0.55 1.57 20.82
N LYS A 8 0.17 1.46 22.09
CA LYS A 8 -0.89 0.54 22.52
C LYS A 8 -2.29 1.12 22.31
N ASN A 9 -2.40 2.36 21.83
CA ASN A 9 -3.70 2.99 21.66
C ASN A 9 -4.42 2.38 20.45
N PRO A 10 -5.72 2.10 20.58
CA PRO A 10 -6.51 1.59 19.48
C PRO A 10 -6.56 2.60 18.35
N VAL A 11 -6.26 2.14 17.13
CA VAL A 11 -6.47 2.93 15.91
C VAL A 11 -7.94 2.90 15.53
N LYS A 12 -8.48 4.06 15.15
CA LYS A 12 -9.88 4.25 14.74
C LYS A 12 -10.06 4.14 13.24
N TYR A 13 -11.10 3.41 12.84
CA TYR A 13 -11.47 3.25 11.44
C TYR A 13 -12.97 3.28 11.26
N THR A 14 -13.39 3.83 10.12
CA THR A 14 -14.75 3.70 9.60
C THR A 14 -14.76 2.61 8.53
N VAL A 15 -15.67 1.64 8.66
CA VAL A 15 -15.88 0.57 7.68
C VAL A 15 -17.22 0.78 7.02
N SER A 16 -17.22 0.78 5.69
CA SER A 16 -18.43 0.78 4.88
C SER A 16 -18.65 -0.58 4.27
N THR A 17 -19.84 -1.13 4.46
CA THR A 17 -20.27 -2.40 3.87
C THR A 17 -21.50 -2.18 2.99
N LEU A 18 -21.74 -3.11 2.06
CA LEU A 18 -22.96 -3.12 1.27
C LEU A 18 -23.90 -4.19 1.85
N GLY A 19 -24.98 -3.75 2.50
CA GLY A 19 -26.03 -4.64 3.03
C GLY A 19 -27.37 -4.29 2.38
N ASN A 20 -28.11 -5.27 1.87
CA ASN A 20 -29.48 -5.08 1.32
C ASN A 20 -29.68 -3.79 0.48
N TYR A 21 -28.74 -3.47 -0.42
CA TYR A 21 -28.77 -2.28 -1.28
C TYR A 21 -28.62 -0.92 -0.56
N SER A 22 -28.29 -0.91 0.74
CA SER A 22 -27.86 0.28 1.50
C SER A 22 -26.37 0.24 1.82
N LEU A 23 -25.79 1.44 1.92
CA LEU A 23 -24.44 1.62 2.44
C LEU A 23 -24.52 1.72 3.95
N ASP A 24 -23.99 0.72 4.64
CA ASP A 24 -23.93 0.70 6.11
C ASP A 24 -22.54 1.15 6.54
N MET A 25 -22.46 2.11 7.45
CA MET A 25 -21.21 2.65 7.99
C MET A 25 -21.12 2.35 9.48
N GLU A 26 -20.04 1.67 9.87
CA GLU A 26 -19.75 1.29 11.25
C GLU A 26 -18.38 1.81 11.66
N TYR A 27 -18.29 2.28 12.91
CA TYR A 27 -17.06 2.83 13.49
C TYR A 27 -16.42 1.81 14.42
N PHE A 28 -15.11 1.62 14.29
CA PHE A 28 -14.34 0.66 15.06
C PHE A 28 -13.14 1.32 15.73
N GLU A 29 -12.82 0.88 16.94
CA GLU A 29 -11.57 1.14 17.67
C GLU A 29 -10.86 -0.22 17.82
N SER A 30 -9.60 -0.37 17.38
CA SER A 30 -8.76 -1.60 17.29
C SER A 30 -9.25 -2.92 17.95
N GLU A 31 -10.45 -3.33 17.64
CA GLU A 31 -11.04 -4.62 17.94
C GLU A 31 -11.01 -5.46 16.67
N VAL A 32 -11.19 -6.77 16.80
CA VAL A 32 -11.28 -7.64 15.62
C VAL A 32 -12.51 -7.20 14.82
N ILE A 33 -12.30 -6.58 13.65
CA ILE A 33 -13.39 -6.20 12.77
C ILE A 33 -13.79 -7.46 11.99
N LYS A 34 -14.69 -8.25 12.60
CA LYS A 34 -15.27 -9.43 11.97
C LYS A 34 -16.40 -9.02 11.04
N VAL A 35 -16.06 -8.66 9.81
CA VAL A 35 -17.08 -8.31 8.82
C VAL A 35 -17.60 -9.59 8.17
N THR A 36 -18.92 -9.79 8.24
CA THR A 36 -19.61 -10.94 7.62
C THR A 36 -20.07 -10.65 6.19
N ASN A 37 -20.02 -9.39 5.77
CA ASN A 37 -20.43 -8.88 4.46
C ASN A 37 -19.20 -8.45 3.65
N GLU A 38 -19.38 -8.22 2.34
CA GLU A 38 -18.33 -7.63 1.51
C GLU A 38 -17.94 -6.23 2.03
N VAL A 39 -16.69 -6.07 2.48
CA VAL A 39 -16.18 -4.76 2.89
C VAL A 39 -15.88 -3.96 1.64
N LEU A 40 -16.67 -2.91 1.42
CA LEU A 40 -16.42 -2.00 0.31
C LEU A 40 -15.20 -1.13 0.61
N ARG A 41 -15.16 -0.54 1.81
CA ARG A 41 -14.16 0.49 2.14
C ARG A 41 -13.82 0.50 3.61
N ILE A 42 -12.53 0.68 3.91
CA ILE A 42 -12.03 1.07 5.22
C ILE A 42 -11.41 2.45 5.10
N THR A 43 -11.72 3.33 6.04
CA THR A 43 -11.11 4.65 6.16
C THR A 43 -10.46 4.76 7.52
N LEU A 44 -9.15 5.02 7.57
CA LEU A 44 -8.42 5.34 8.80
C LEU A 44 -8.83 6.72 9.28
N ASP A 45 -9.40 6.84 10.46
CA ASP A 45 -9.93 8.12 10.97
C ASP A 45 -8.89 8.92 11.76
N ASP A 46 -7.95 8.23 12.40
CA ASP A 46 -6.94 8.86 13.24
C ASP A 46 -5.79 9.48 12.44
N ASN A 47 -5.21 10.54 13.01
CA ASN A 47 -3.90 11.04 12.64
C ASN A 47 -2.83 10.25 13.40
N ILE A 48 -2.38 9.14 12.82
CA ILE A 48 -1.34 8.29 13.39
C ILE A 48 -0.01 8.49 12.66
N ARG A 49 1.08 8.56 13.44
CA ARG A 49 2.43 8.69 12.87
C ARG A 49 2.96 7.38 12.31
N LYS A 50 2.40 6.24 12.72
CA LYS A 50 2.87 4.92 12.33
C LYS A 50 1.72 3.93 12.26
N ILE A 51 1.72 3.09 11.23
CA ILE A 51 0.87 1.89 11.16
C ILE A 51 1.73 0.68 11.54
N CYS A 52 1.32 -0.05 12.55
CA CYS A 52 2.00 -1.20 13.11
C CYS A 52 1.37 -2.52 12.69
N GLU A 53 2.13 -3.61 12.82
CA GLU A 53 1.58 -4.96 12.69
C GLU A 53 0.48 -5.18 13.74
N GLY A 54 -0.70 -5.59 13.28
CA GLY A 54 -1.87 -5.83 14.13
C GLY A 54 -2.80 -4.62 14.32
N ASP A 55 -2.41 -3.42 13.91
CA ASP A 55 -3.31 -2.24 13.92
C ASP A 55 -4.52 -2.43 13.00
N LEU A 56 -4.34 -3.26 11.97
CA LEU A 56 -5.36 -3.69 11.05
C LEU A 56 -5.64 -5.17 11.30
N ASN A 57 -6.78 -5.46 11.92
CA ASN A 57 -7.23 -6.83 12.19
C ASN A 57 -8.64 -7.05 11.63
N ILE A 58 -8.74 -6.90 10.32
CA ILE A 58 -10.00 -7.01 9.57
C ILE A 58 -10.04 -8.40 8.95
N THR A 59 -11.09 -9.15 9.24
CA THR A 59 -11.28 -10.48 8.67
C THR A 59 -12.20 -10.36 7.47
N GLY A 60 -11.69 -10.58 6.26
CA GLY A 60 -12.47 -10.56 5.02
C GLY A 60 -11.78 -9.84 3.87
N GLU A 61 -12.38 -9.91 2.69
CA GLU A 61 -11.93 -9.14 1.53
C GLU A 61 -12.40 -7.68 1.66
N THR A 62 -11.52 -6.74 1.34
CA THR A 62 -11.83 -5.31 1.28
C THR A 62 -11.50 -4.78 -0.10
N LEU A 63 -12.38 -3.97 -0.69
CA LEU A 63 -12.06 -3.35 -1.99
C LEU A 63 -11.10 -2.16 -1.82
N HIS A 64 -11.36 -1.27 -0.87
CA HIS A 64 -10.60 -0.02 -0.73
C HIS A 64 -10.12 0.24 0.70
N PHE A 65 -8.88 0.69 0.86
CA PHE A 65 -8.35 1.21 2.11
C PHE A 65 -7.82 2.63 1.92
N PHE A 66 -8.33 3.57 2.72
CA PHE A 66 -8.07 5.00 2.62
C PHE A 66 -7.41 5.53 3.88
N ALA A 67 -6.20 6.07 3.73
CA ALA A 67 -5.42 6.66 4.80
C ALA A 67 -4.65 7.90 4.32
N GLN A 68 -5.22 8.63 3.37
CA GLN A 68 -4.64 9.85 2.81
C GLN A 68 -4.64 10.97 3.83
N ASN A 69 -3.56 11.75 3.86
CA ASN A 69 -3.45 12.93 4.72
C ASN A 69 -3.73 12.62 6.21
N ARG A 70 -3.08 11.58 6.75
CA ARG A 70 -3.16 11.19 8.18
C ARG A 70 -1.87 11.45 8.96
N GLY A 71 -0.86 12.04 8.31
CA GLY A 71 0.43 12.31 8.95
C GLY A 71 1.27 11.06 9.21
N ILE A 72 1.03 9.98 8.46
CA ILE A 72 1.77 8.73 8.61
C ILE A 72 3.22 8.93 8.16
N GLU A 73 4.17 8.57 9.02
CA GLU A 73 5.62 8.68 8.78
C GLU A 73 6.27 7.33 8.51
N GLU A 74 5.67 6.26 9.05
CA GLU A 74 6.21 4.90 8.98
C GLU A 74 5.09 3.86 8.86
N ILE A 75 5.36 2.79 8.11
CA ILE A 75 4.52 1.59 8.08
C ILE A 75 5.46 0.43 8.41
N GLU A 76 5.14 -0.30 9.46
CA GLU A 76 5.90 -1.48 9.85
C GLU A 76 5.82 -2.56 8.76
N ALA A 77 6.91 -3.30 8.57
CA ALA A 77 6.89 -4.45 7.68
C ALA A 77 5.88 -5.47 8.21
N GLY A 78 4.94 -5.91 7.38
CA GLY A 78 3.86 -6.78 7.82
C GLY A 78 2.66 -6.08 8.46
N ALA A 79 2.61 -4.74 8.50
CA ALA A 79 1.41 -4.00 8.94
C ALA A 79 0.14 -4.39 8.17
N PHE A 80 0.29 -4.77 6.90
CA PHE A 80 -0.78 -5.28 6.05
C PHE A 80 -0.75 -6.82 5.89
N ALA A 81 0.04 -7.54 6.70
CA ALA A 81 0.05 -8.99 6.68
C ALA A 81 -1.36 -9.49 7.01
N ASN A 82 -1.91 -10.34 6.14
CA ASN A 82 -3.27 -10.88 6.20
C ASN A 82 -4.40 -9.91 5.78
N GLN A 83 -4.09 -8.69 5.35
CA GLN A 83 -5.10 -7.77 4.80
C GLN A 83 -5.38 -8.08 3.33
N MET A 84 -6.65 -8.32 3.00
CA MET A 84 -7.09 -8.69 1.65
C MET A 84 -7.67 -7.48 0.90
N ILE A 85 -6.87 -6.40 0.78
CA ILE A 85 -7.25 -5.20 0.03
C ILE A 85 -7.06 -5.48 -1.47
N LYS A 86 -8.16 -5.55 -2.21
CA LYS A 86 -8.19 -5.99 -3.63
C LYS A 86 -7.97 -4.87 -4.61
N PHE A 87 -8.68 -3.76 -4.45
CA PHE A 87 -8.73 -2.74 -5.49
C PHE A 87 -7.74 -1.62 -5.23
N LYS A 88 -7.92 -0.82 -4.17
CA LYS A 88 -7.11 0.39 -3.98
C LYS A 88 -6.63 0.60 -2.55
N LEU A 89 -5.34 0.91 -2.41
CA LEU A 89 -4.70 1.35 -1.18
C LEU A 89 -4.18 2.78 -1.38
N GLU A 90 -4.82 3.75 -0.72
CA GLU A 90 -4.45 5.16 -0.80
C GLU A 90 -3.71 5.60 0.47
N LEU A 91 -2.42 5.86 0.30
CA LEU A 91 -1.47 6.32 1.33
C LEU A 91 -0.82 7.65 0.95
N ASN A 92 -1.37 8.35 -0.06
CA ASN A 92 -0.87 9.63 -0.52
C ASN A 92 -1.03 10.76 0.51
N ASP A 93 -0.29 11.84 0.30
CA ASP A 93 -0.33 13.04 1.15
C ASP A 93 0.06 12.76 2.62
N ASN A 94 0.98 11.80 2.83
CA ASN A 94 1.53 11.48 4.13
C ASN A 94 2.99 11.94 4.24
N SER A 95 3.70 11.52 5.28
CA SER A 95 5.11 11.84 5.51
C SER A 95 6.01 10.61 5.45
N LEU A 96 5.61 9.56 4.72
CA LEU A 96 6.40 8.33 4.57
C LEU A 96 7.78 8.65 4.00
N SER A 97 8.83 8.15 4.64
CA SER A 97 10.21 8.38 4.22
C SER A 97 10.88 7.13 3.60
N ARG A 98 10.39 5.95 3.94
CA ARG A 98 10.89 4.65 3.45
C ARG A 98 9.75 3.66 3.27
N ILE A 99 9.87 2.81 2.26
CA ILE A 99 9.05 1.60 2.12
C ILE A 99 9.93 0.39 2.42
N TYR A 100 9.59 -0.35 3.47
CA TYR A 100 10.35 -1.52 3.91
C TYR A 100 9.98 -2.75 3.10
N LYS A 101 10.93 -3.68 2.95
CA LYS A 101 10.63 -5.01 2.44
C LYS A 101 9.58 -5.67 3.33
N GLY A 102 8.53 -6.21 2.71
CA GLY A 102 7.46 -6.88 3.43
C GLY A 102 6.24 -6.01 3.76
N THR A 103 6.32 -4.69 3.54
CA THR A 103 5.20 -3.76 3.82
C THR A 103 3.92 -4.17 3.06
N PHE A 104 4.04 -4.48 1.77
CA PHE A 104 2.91 -4.83 0.90
C PHE A 104 2.97 -6.28 0.40
N LYS A 105 3.63 -7.18 1.15
CA LYS A 105 3.99 -8.51 0.64
C LYS A 105 2.76 -9.30 0.20
N SER A 106 2.76 -9.74 -1.07
CA SER A 106 1.76 -10.67 -1.60
C SER A 106 0.31 -10.17 -1.53
N MET A 107 0.11 -8.85 -1.50
CA MET A 107 -1.22 -8.27 -1.50
C MET A 107 -1.86 -8.42 -2.89
N PRO A 108 -3.16 -8.79 -2.99
CA PRO A 108 -3.88 -8.93 -4.25
C PRO A 108 -4.33 -7.59 -4.85
N LEU A 109 -3.58 -6.51 -4.58
CA LEU A 109 -3.96 -5.12 -4.81
C LEU A 109 -3.82 -4.72 -6.29
N ASN A 110 -4.80 -3.96 -6.82
CA ASN A 110 -4.77 -3.42 -8.17
C ASN A 110 -4.12 -2.03 -8.30
N GLU A 111 -4.33 -1.16 -7.32
CA GLU A 111 -3.86 0.24 -7.34
C GLU A 111 -3.21 0.63 -6.01
N LEU A 112 -1.95 1.07 -6.07
CA LEU A 112 -1.20 1.58 -4.93
C LEU A 112 -0.84 3.05 -5.13
N ASN A 113 -1.37 3.92 -4.27
CA ASN A 113 -1.04 5.33 -4.30
C ASN A 113 -0.17 5.74 -3.10
N LEU A 114 1.10 6.04 -3.39
CA LEU A 114 2.11 6.53 -2.46
C LEU A 114 2.61 7.94 -2.83
N SER A 115 1.88 8.63 -3.72
CA SER A 115 2.25 9.97 -4.17
C SER A 115 2.23 11.00 -3.05
N PHE A 116 2.90 12.14 -3.26
CA PHE A 116 2.92 13.25 -2.28
C PHE A 116 3.37 12.82 -0.87
N ASN A 117 4.39 11.97 -0.82
CA ASN A 117 5.06 11.58 0.42
C ASN A 117 6.49 12.16 0.46
N LYS A 118 7.32 11.68 1.38
CA LYS A 118 8.74 12.09 1.51
C LYS A 118 9.68 10.92 1.24
N ILE A 119 9.24 9.94 0.42
CA ILE A 119 9.94 8.66 0.25
C ILE A 119 11.28 8.93 -0.41
N THR A 120 12.36 8.57 0.27
CA THR A 120 13.73 8.61 -0.27
C THR A 120 14.26 7.23 -0.62
N THR A 121 13.68 6.19 -0.02
CA THR A 121 14.18 4.81 -0.14
C THR A 121 13.02 3.83 -0.29
N ILE A 122 13.08 3.02 -1.33
CA ILE A 122 12.28 1.81 -1.49
C ILE A 122 13.27 0.66 -1.37
N GLU A 123 13.08 -0.21 -0.38
CA GLU A 123 13.96 -1.35 -0.21
C GLU A 123 13.83 -2.33 -1.39
N PRO A 124 14.91 -3.03 -1.78
CA PRO A 124 14.84 -4.07 -2.80
C PRO A 124 13.78 -5.13 -2.45
N GLY A 125 12.86 -5.39 -3.37
CA GLY A 125 11.73 -6.30 -3.16
C GLY A 125 10.62 -5.76 -2.26
N ALA A 126 10.58 -4.47 -1.95
CA ALA A 126 9.49 -3.90 -1.15
C ALA A 126 8.13 -3.86 -1.88
N LEU A 127 8.15 -3.91 -3.22
CA LEU A 127 6.97 -3.95 -4.09
C LEU A 127 6.96 -5.24 -4.94
N GLU A 128 7.54 -6.33 -4.43
CA GLU A 128 7.56 -7.63 -5.11
C GLU A 128 6.26 -8.42 -4.87
N ASN A 129 5.91 -9.28 -5.84
CA ASN A 129 4.78 -10.19 -5.77
C ASN A 129 3.43 -9.48 -5.56
N LEU A 130 3.16 -8.46 -6.36
CA LEU A 130 1.86 -7.79 -6.41
C LEU A 130 1.17 -8.20 -7.73
N PRO A 131 0.55 -9.40 -7.79
CA PRO A 131 0.20 -10.05 -9.05
C PRO A 131 -0.81 -9.26 -9.89
N ASN A 132 -1.72 -8.54 -9.23
CA ASN A 132 -2.82 -7.81 -9.87
C ASN A 132 -2.55 -6.31 -10.03
N LEU A 133 -1.38 -5.83 -9.59
CA LEU A 133 -1.08 -4.40 -9.53
C LEU A 133 -0.87 -3.86 -10.93
N TYR A 134 -1.79 -3.00 -11.37
CA TYR A 134 -1.71 -2.32 -12.67
C TYR A 134 -1.37 -0.84 -12.58
N LEU A 135 -1.59 -0.21 -11.42
CA LEU A 135 -1.36 1.22 -11.20
C LEU A 135 -0.52 1.47 -9.94
N LEU A 136 0.64 2.10 -10.13
CA LEU A 136 1.52 2.51 -9.04
C LEU A 136 1.88 3.99 -9.17
N HIS A 137 1.47 4.78 -8.19
CA HIS A 137 1.83 6.18 -8.05
C HIS A 137 2.91 6.37 -6.98
N LEU A 138 4.08 6.83 -7.40
CA LEU A 138 5.20 7.26 -6.56
C LEU A 138 5.59 8.71 -6.86
N ASN A 139 4.83 9.42 -7.67
CA ASN A 139 5.12 10.79 -8.05
C ASN A 139 5.11 11.75 -6.86
N ASN A 140 5.83 12.87 -6.97
CA ASN A 140 5.97 13.85 -5.90
C ASN A 140 6.55 13.23 -4.60
N ASN A 141 7.66 12.53 -4.75
CA ASN A 141 8.45 11.98 -3.65
C ASN A 141 9.91 12.48 -3.77
N LYS A 142 10.83 11.87 -3.01
CA LYS A 142 12.26 12.23 -3.00
C LYS A 142 13.13 11.03 -3.38
N ILE A 143 12.61 10.12 -4.20
CA ILE A 143 13.28 8.87 -4.55
C ILE A 143 14.51 9.19 -5.39
N LYS A 144 15.67 8.74 -4.91
CA LYS A 144 16.96 8.93 -5.59
C LYS A 144 17.42 7.71 -6.38
N LYS A 145 16.99 6.53 -5.94
CA LYS A 145 17.38 5.23 -6.49
C LYS A 145 16.16 4.31 -6.49
N PHE A 146 16.01 3.53 -7.55
CA PHE A 146 14.95 2.55 -7.70
C PHE A 146 15.55 1.26 -8.26
N TYR A 147 15.54 0.16 -7.51
CA TYR A 147 16.27 -1.04 -7.92
C TYR A 147 15.48 -1.85 -8.98
N PRO A 148 16.14 -2.50 -9.95
CA PRO A 148 15.49 -3.36 -10.96
C PRO A 148 14.58 -4.44 -10.36
N ASN A 149 14.94 -4.97 -9.19
CA ASN A 149 14.20 -6.00 -8.48
C ASN A 149 13.17 -5.43 -7.48
N SER A 150 12.86 -4.14 -7.53
CA SER A 150 11.83 -3.55 -6.67
C SER A 150 10.42 -3.99 -7.07
N LEU A 151 10.19 -4.27 -8.37
CA LEU A 151 8.90 -4.65 -8.96
C LEU A 151 8.96 -6.04 -9.63
N VAL A 152 9.42 -7.04 -8.88
CA VAL A 152 9.43 -8.43 -9.38
C VAL A 152 8.02 -9.02 -9.26
N ASN A 153 7.59 -9.77 -10.27
CA ASN A 153 6.31 -10.49 -10.27
C ASN A 153 5.08 -9.56 -10.10
N THR A 154 5.05 -8.51 -10.92
CA THR A 154 3.91 -7.59 -11.10
C THR A 154 3.48 -7.60 -12.58
N PRO A 155 2.95 -8.75 -13.08
CA PRO A 155 2.75 -8.98 -14.51
C PRO A 155 1.73 -8.02 -15.14
N ASP A 156 0.77 -7.54 -14.36
CA ASP A 156 -0.33 -6.68 -14.83
C ASP A 156 0.01 -5.19 -14.79
N MET A 157 1.25 -4.80 -14.46
CA MET A 157 1.65 -3.39 -14.37
C MET A 157 1.42 -2.65 -15.70
N LEU A 158 0.58 -1.61 -15.68
CA LEU A 158 0.26 -0.79 -16.85
C LEU A 158 0.78 0.64 -16.69
N ILE A 159 0.59 1.24 -15.53
CA ILE A 159 0.95 2.62 -15.24
C ILE A 159 1.87 2.65 -14.03
N PHE A 160 3.07 3.16 -14.26
CA PHE A 160 4.08 3.38 -13.24
C PHE A 160 4.52 4.84 -13.28
N ASP A 161 3.98 5.64 -12.35
CA ASP A 161 4.26 7.08 -12.29
C ASP A 161 5.28 7.38 -11.19
N MET A 162 6.47 7.80 -11.60
CA MET A 162 7.53 8.30 -10.71
C MET A 162 7.89 9.76 -11.01
N ALA A 163 7.02 10.53 -11.66
CA ALA A 163 7.27 11.94 -11.96
C ALA A 163 7.58 12.75 -10.69
N TYR A 164 8.34 13.84 -10.81
CA TYR A 164 8.66 14.70 -9.66
C TYR A 164 9.35 13.94 -8.50
N ASN A 165 10.32 13.10 -8.85
CA ASN A 165 11.29 12.50 -7.92
C ASN A 165 12.69 13.07 -8.17
N CYS A 166 13.70 12.55 -7.46
CA CYS A 166 15.08 13.03 -7.52
C CYS A 166 16.03 11.94 -8.05
N MET A 167 15.62 11.19 -9.07
CA MET A 167 16.42 10.08 -9.62
C MET A 167 17.75 10.60 -10.17
N GLU A 168 18.85 10.21 -9.53
CA GLU A 168 20.20 10.65 -9.90
C GLU A 168 20.86 9.68 -10.90
N VAL A 169 20.48 8.40 -10.88
CA VAL A 169 21.11 7.34 -11.68
C VAL A 169 20.04 6.46 -12.33
N LEU A 170 20.15 6.28 -13.65
CA LEU A 170 19.37 5.34 -14.44
C LEU A 170 20.34 4.43 -15.20
N GLU A 171 20.37 3.15 -14.85
CA GLU A 171 21.17 2.14 -15.55
C GLU A 171 20.32 1.42 -16.60
N LYS A 172 20.97 0.79 -17.59
CA LYS A 172 20.30 0.12 -18.72
C LYS A 172 19.19 -0.85 -18.31
N ASN A 173 19.35 -1.55 -17.17
CA ASN A 173 18.41 -2.56 -16.69
C ASN A 173 17.49 -2.06 -15.58
N HIS A 174 17.48 -0.75 -15.26
CA HIS A 174 16.66 -0.19 -14.17
C HIS A 174 15.17 -0.53 -14.31
N PHE A 175 14.68 -0.64 -15.53
CA PHE A 175 13.27 -0.87 -15.83
C PHE A 175 13.02 -2.21 -16.53
N SER A 176 13.87 -3.22 -16.33
CA SER A 176 13.69 -4.54 -16.93
C SER A 176 12.38 -5.23 -16.51
N PHE A 177 11.74 -4.77 -15.44
CA PHE A 177 10.40 -5.22 -15.03
C PHE A 177 9.26 -4.69 -15.92
N MET A 178 9.49 -3.63 -16.71
CA MET A 178 8.49 -3.05 -17.62
C MET A 178 8.40 -3.78 -18.96
N THR A 179 9.28 -4.74 -19.24
CA THR A 179 9.17 -5.55 -20.45
C THR A 179 8.03 -6.54 -20.28
N LYS A 180 6.88 -6.25 -20.90
CA LYS A 180 5.80 -7.24 -21.04
C LYS A 180 6.41 -8.54 -21.57
N LYS A 181 6.08 -9.67 -20.95
CA LYS A 181 6.31 -10.96 -21.60
C LYS A 181 5.53 -10.92 -22.91
N GLU A 182 6.22 -11.02 -24.04
CA GLU A 182 5.54 -11.28 -25.30
C GLU A 182 4.73 -12.57 -25.10
N GLU A 183 3.41 -12.48 -25.24
CA GLU A 183 2.59 -13.67 -25.35
C GLU A 183 3.05 -14.40 -26.61
N SER A 184 3.73 -15.53 -26.41
CA SER A 184 3.91 -16.51 -27.47
C SER A 184 2.51 -16.95 -27.91
N ARG A 185 2.09 -16.44 -29.07
CA ARG A 185 0.92 -16.97 -29.77
C ARG A 185 1.30 -18.37 -30.26
N ASP A 186 0.91 -19.38 -29.49
CA ASP A 186 0.80 -20.76 -29.98
C ASP A 186 -0.53 -20.94 -30.75
#